data_AF-A0A915EI09-F1
#
_entry.id   AF-A0A915EI09-F1
#
_cell.length_a   1.000
_cell.length_b   1.000
_cell.length_c   1.000
_cell.angle_alpha   90.00
_cell.angle_beta   90.00
_cell.angle_gamma   90.00
#
_symmetry.space_group_name_H-M   'P 1'
#
loop_
_entity.id
_entity.type
_entity.pdbx_description
1 polymer ?
#
loop_
_entity_poly.entity_id
_entity_poly.type
_entity_poly.pdbx_seq_one_letter_code
_entity_poly.pdbx_strand_id
1 'polypeptide(L)'
;MEEGHDNQYQTAIKSVLEKWFVENKPYAPYQAYGEEQWYVYGEQGVLQAYATAIHQVKLSGDTNFAPTINAFASKTRAFYTGNPNRDYKYQILLIITDGIITDMSETKKAILEASKLPLSIIIVGVGDADFSAMKELDGDDKTLEYNGEKAKRDIVQILLFLLTLELEALAMRAEDHHGT
;
A
#
# COMPACT_ATOMS: atom_id res chain seq x y z
N MET A 1 -14.32 -16.91 22.92
CA MET A 1 -13.96 -15.75 22.09
C MET A 1 -12.83 -15.09 22.84
N GLU A 2 -11.58 -15.45 22.54
CA GLU A 2 -10.45 -14.73 23.13
C GLU A 2 -10.46 -13.31 22.55
N GLU A 3 -10.40 -12.30 23.41
CA GLU A 3 -10.04 -10.94 23.02
C GLU A 3 -8.60 -10.99 22.49
N GLY A 4 -8.47 -11.32 21.21
CA GLY A 4 -7.19 -11.52 20.55
C GLY A 4 -6.61 -10.19 20.11
N HIS A 5 -5.39 -9.89 20.57
CA HIS A 5 -4.59 -8.77 20.08
C HIS A 5 -4.50 -8.80 18.54
N ASP A 6 -4.59 -7.63 17.91
CA ASP A 6 -4.39 -7.48 16.47
C ASP A 6 -3.03 -8.05 16.04
N ASN A 7 -2.99 -8.77 14.92
CA ASN A 7 -1.72 -9.13 14.29
C ASN A 7 -1.11 -7.92 13.55
N GLN A 8 0.17 -8.02 13.21
CA GLN A 8 0.93 -6.94 12.57
C GLN A 8 0.28 -6.36 11.30
N TYR A 9 -0.44 -7.17 10.51
CA TYR A 9 -1.15 -6.69 9.32
C TYR A 9 -2.40 -5.91 9.70
N GLN A 10 -3.16 -6.37 10.70
CA GLN A 10 -4.32 -5.64 11.20
C GLN A 10 -3.90 -4.31 11.79
N THR A 11 -2.82 -4.27 12.58
CA THR A 11 -2.28 -3.02 13.12
C THR A 11 -1.83 -2.08 12.01
N ALA A 12 -1.10 -2.57 11.00
CA ALA A 12 -0.68 -1.77 9.86
C ALA A 12 -1.89 -1.21 9.06
N ILE A 13 -2.92 -2.02 8.83
CA ILE A 13 -4.17 -1.58 8.18
C ILE A 13 -4.79 -0.43 8.98
N LYS A 14 -4.96 -0.60 10.30
CA LYS A 14 -5.53 0.43 11.18
C LYS A 14 -4.73 1.73 11.11
N SER A 15 -3.42 1.67 11.29
CA SER A 15 -2.58 2.88 11.29
C SER A 15 -2.54 3.61 9.95
N VAL A 16 -2.54 2.87 8.82
CA VAL A 16 -2.64 3.50 7.49
C VAL A 16 -3.98 4.19 7.33
N LEU A 17 -5.07 3.52 7.73
CA LEU A 17 -6.40 4.12 7.65
C LEU A 17 -6.47 5.34 8.58
N GLU A 18 -6.09 5.26 9.85
CA GLU A 18 -6.09 6.45 10.72
C GLU A 18 -5.33 7.66 10.14
N LYS A 19 -4.18 7.44 9.49
CA LYS A 19 -3.38 8.53 8.89
C LYS A 19 -3.91 9.04 7.55
N TRP A 20 -4.52 8.18 6.73
CA TRP A 20 -4.83 8.48 5.32
C TRP A 20 -6.31 8.33 4.94
N PHE A 21 -7.16 7.91 5.89
CA PHE A 21 -8.59 7.68 5.68
C PHE A 21 -9.34 9.00 5.52
N VAL A 22 -10.25 8.99 4.55
CA VAL A 22 -11.28 10.00 4.42
C VAL A 22 -12.60 9.35 4.81
N GLU A 23 -13.28 9.95 5.80
CA GLU A 23 -14.55 9.46 6.31
C GLU A 23 -15.59 9.30 5.19
N ASN A 24 -16.35 8.19 5.22
CA ASN A 24 -17.44 7.88 4.28
C ASN A 24 -17.07 7.65 2.80
N LYS A 25 -15.82 7.28 2.47
CA LYS A 25 -15.44 6.82 1.12
C LYS A 25 -15.43 5.28 0.97
N PRO A 26 -15.79 4.73 -0.21
CA PRO A 26 -15.69 3.29 -0.49
C PRO A 26 -14.24 2.87 -0.75
N TYR A 27 -13.83 1.73 -0.20
CA TYR A 27 -12.53 1.06 -0.43
C TYR A 27 -12.76 -0.24 -1.20
N ALA A 28 -11.93 -0.56 -2.17
CA ALA A 28 -12.06 -1.81 -2.95
C ALA A 28 -10.90 -2.75 -2.59
N PRO A 29 -11.10 -3.79 -1.77
CA PRO A 29 -10.08 -4.80 -1.53
C PRO A 29 -9.72 -5.49 -2.86
N TYR A 30 -8.44 -5.45 -3.20
CA TYR A 30 -7.98 -6.02 -4.46
C TYR A 30 -7.95 -7.55 -4.37
N GLN A 31 -8.84 -8.23 -5.08
CA GLN A 31 -8.69 -9.64 -5.41
C GLN A 31 -7.91 -9.77 -6.72
N ALA A 32 -6.82 -10.54 -6.68
CA ALA A 32 -6.05 -10.89 -7.87
C ALA A 32 -6.84 -11.79 -8.85
N TYR A 33 -7.90 -12.45 -8.38
CA TYR A 33 -8.74 -13.37 -9.15
C TYR A 33 -10.23 -13.18 -8.80
N GLY A 34 -11.05 -12.77 -9.78
CA GLY A 34 -12.49 -12.53 -9.65
C GLY A 34 -12.96 -11.29 -10.44
N GLU A 35 -14.10 -11.39 -11.14
CA GLU A 35 -14.62 -10.29 -11.98
C GLU A 35 -15.47 -9.26 -11.22
N GLU A 36 -15.89 -9.56 -9.97
CA GLU A 36 -16.75 -8.65 -9.20
C GLU A 36 -15.93 -7.71 -8.31
N GLN A 37 -16.02 -6.40 -8.57
CA GLN A 37 -15.57 -5.39 -7.62
C GLN A 37 -16.61 -5.21 -6.53
N TRP A 38 -16.24 -5.54 -5.30
CA TRP A 38 -17.02 -5.23 -4.12
C TRP A 38 -16.34 -4.12 -3.33
N TYR A 39 -17.13 -3.23 -2.77
CA TYR A 39 -16.66 -2.12 -1.95
C TYR A 39 -16.88 -2.42 -0.49
N VAL A 40 -15.90 -2.10 0.33
CA VAL A 40 -16.01 -2.04 1.79
C VAL A 40 -15.99 -0.61 2.26
N TYR A 41 -16.57 -0.40 3.42
CA TYR A 41 -16.71 0.93 4.02
C TYR A 41 -16.09 0.90 5.41
N GLY A 42 -15.32 1.95 5.71
CA GLY A 42 -14.69 2.09 7.00
C GLY A 42 -13.56 1.10 7.26
N GLU A 43 -12.81 1.37 8.32
CA GLU A 43 -11.77 0.49 8.84
C GLU A 43 -12.29 -0.93 9.07
N GLN A 44 -13.46 -1.06 9.71
CA GLN A 44 -14.06 -2.36 9.98
C GLN A 44 -14.32 -3.16 8.69
N GLY A 45 -14.77 -2.51 7.61
CA GLY A 45 -14.98 -3.16 6.33
C GLY A 45 -13.68 -3.68 5.71
N VAL A 46 -12.59 -2.91 5.80
CA VAL A 46 -11.26 -3.32 5.32
C VAL A 46 -10.71 -4.49 6.15
N LEU A 47 -10.84 -4.42 7.48
CA LEU A 47 -10.41 -5.49 8.39
C LEU A 47 -11.19 -6.78 8.17
N GLN A 48 -12.51 -6.68 7.95
CA GLN A 48 -13.36 -7.83 7.63
C GLN A 48 -12.96 -8.45 6.29
N ALA A 49 -12.63 -7.62 5.29
CA ALA A 49 -12.14 -8.08 4.00
C ALA A 49 -10.82 -8.83 4.10
N TYR A 50 -9.87 -8.27 4.86
CA TYR A 50 -8.59 -8.91 5.16
C TYR A 50 -8.79 -10.26 5.85
N ALA A 51 -9.59 -10.29 6.92
CA ALA A 51 -9.89 -11.52 7.66
C ALA A 51 -10.55 -12.59 6.78
N THR A 52 -11.39 -12.18 5.83
CA THR A 52 -12.01 -13.11 4.88
C THR A 52 -11.00 -13.63 3.86
N ALA A 53 -10.20 -12.74 3.27
CA ALA A 53 -9.26 -13.07 2.20
C ALA A 53 -8.15 -14.01 2.67
N ILE A 54 -7.59 -13.78 3.86
CA ILE A 54 -6.45 -14.56 4.38
C ILE A 54 -6.80 -16.04 4.59
N HIS A 55 -8.07 -16.37 4.81
CA HIS A 55 -8.54 -17.76 4.92
C HIS A 55 -8.83 -18.43 3.57
N GLN A 56 -8.88 -17.65 2.48
CA GLN A 56 -9.24 -18.13 1.14
C GLN A 56 -8.02 -18.27 0.21
N VAL A 57 -6.87 -17.72 0.61
CA VAL A 57 -5.64 -17.77 -0.17
C VAL A 57 -4.64 -18.73 0.46
N LYS A 58 -3.85 -19.40 -0.39
CA LYS A 58 -2.65 -20.10 0.07
C LYS A 58 -1.48 -19.14 0.00
N LEU A 59 -0.89 -18.82 1.14
CA LEU A 59 0.33 -18.02 1.18
C LEU A 59 1.46 -18.78 0.46
N SER A 60 2.21 -18.08 -0.38
CA SER A 60 3.34 -18.59 -1.14
C SER A 60 4.39 -17.49 -1.29
N GLY A 61 5.66 -17.87 -1.43
CA GLY A 61 6.66 -17.00 -2.06
C GLY A 61 6.57 -17.06 -3.59
N ASP A 62 7.17 -16.12 -4.33
CA ASP A 62 7.99 -14.97 -3.91
C ASP A 62 7.19 -13.67 -3.66
N THR A 63 7.82 -12.63 -3.11
CA THR A 63 7.21 -11.31 -2.88
C THR A 63 7.34 -10.44 -4.13
N ASN A 64 6.47 -10.69 -5.12
CA ASN A 64 6.47 -9.96 -6.39
C ASN A 64 5.36 -8.89 -6.45
N PHE A 65 5.72 -7.62 -6.69
CA PHE A 65 4.76 -6.51 -6.73
C PHE A 65 4.31 -6.14 -8.14
N ALA A 66 5.13 -6.39 -9.15
CA ALA A 66 4.84 -5.97 -10.52
C ALA A 66 3.48 -6.48 -11.05
N PRO A 67 3.07 -7.75 -10.81
CA PRO A 67 1.77 -8.24 -11.28
C PRO A 67 0.60 -7.44 -10.69
N THR A 68 0.64 -7.16 -9.38
CA THR A 68 -0.42 -6.41 -8.68
C THR A 68 -0.47 -4.96 -9.14
N ILE A 69 0.69 -4.29 -9.26
CA ILE A 69 0.77 -2.90 -9.72
C ILE A 69 0.25 -2.78 -11.16
N ASN A 70 0.66 -3.68 -12.06
CA ASN A 70 0.22 -3.65 -13.46
C ASN A 70 -1.30 -3.86 -13.60
N ALA A 71 -1.86 -4.79 -12.83
CA ALA A 71 -3.28 -5.07 -12.87
C ALA A 71 -4.11 -3.92 -12.28
N PHE A 72 -3.66 -3.32 -11.18
CA PHE A 72 -4.28 -2.11 -10.61
C PHE A 72 -4.21 -0.91 -11.55
N ALA A 73 -3.05 -0.68 -12.19
CA ALA A 73 -2.86 0.35 -13.19
C ALA A 73 -3.77 0.14 -14.41
N SER A 74 -3.92 -1.11 -14.87
CA SER A 74 -4.81 -1.45 -15.98
C SER A 74 -6.28 -1.15 -15.65
N LYS A 75 -6.75 -1.52 -14.45
CA LYS A 75 -8.09 -1.17 -13.97
C LYS A 75 -8.27 0.35 -13.89
N THR A 76 -7.30 1.07 -13.33
CA THR A 76 -7.32 2.54 -13.22
C THR A 76 -7.39 3.21 -14.61
N ARG A 77 -6.62 2.70 -15.58
CA ARG A 77 -6.63 3.19 -16.95
C ARG A 77 -8.00 3.02 -17.60
N ALA A 78 -8.62 1.85 -17.43
CA ALA A 78 -9.97 1.58 -17.98
C ALA A 78 -11.02 2.56 -17.44
N PHE A 79 -10.98 2.88 -16.14
CA PHE A 79 -11.84 3.92 -15.56
C PHE A 79 -11.59 5.31 -16.15
N TYR A 80 -10.34 5.64 -16.45
CA TYR A 80 -9.97 6.96 -16.96
C TYR A 80 -10.33 7.14 -18.45
N THR A 81 -10.07 6.13 -19.29
CA THR A 81 -10.32 6.22 -20.74
C THR A 81 -11.78 5.97 -21.11
N GLY A 82 -12.52 5.22 -20.28
CA GLY A 82 -13.89 4.80 -20.56
C GLY A 82 -14.98 5.71 -19.98
N ASN A 83 -14.64 6.78 -19.26
CA ASN A 83 -15.62 7.63 -18.57
C ASN A 83 -15.95 8.90 -19.39
N PRO A 84 -17.08 8.94 -20.15
CA PRO A 84 -17.47 10.10 -20.93
C PRO A 84 -17.80 11.33 -20.07
N ASN A 85 -18.13 11.12 -18.80
CA ASN A 85 -18.49 12.19 -17.86
C ASN A 85 -17.28 12.80 -17.15
N ARG A 86 -16.06 12.30 -17.41
CA ARG A 86 -14.80 12.76 -16.79
C ARG A 86 -14.83 12.78 -15.25
N ASP A 87 -15.62 11.90 -14.64
CA ASP A 87 -15.59 11.67 -13.19
C ASP A 87 -14.34 10.84 -12.86
N TYR A 88 -13.20 11.50 -12.85
CA TYR A 88 -11.90 10.89 -12.62
C TYR A 88 -11.68 10.70 -11.12
N LYS A 89 -11.70 9.45 -10.67
CA LYS A 89 -11.40 9.09 -9.29
C LYS A 89 -9.91 8.78 -9.16
N TYR A 90 -9.23 9.50 -8.28
CA TYR A 90 -7.87 9.17 -7.87
C TYR A 90 -7.88 7.86 -7.09
N GLN A 91 -6.97 6.95 -7.43
CA GLN A 91 -6.93 5.60 -6.86
C GLN A 91 -5.70 5.41 -5.96
N ILE A 92 -5.83 4.64 -4.88
CA ILE A 92 -4.70 4.33 -3.99
C ILE A 92 -4.58 2.80 -3.90
N LEU A 93 -3.39 2.27 -4.21
CA LEU A 93 -3.03 0.89 -3.98
C LEU A 93 -2.24 0.79 -2.67
N LEU A 94 -2.76 0.04 -1.70
CA LEU A 94 -2.05 -0.30 -0.47
C LEU A 94 -1.47 -1.71 -0.61
N ILE A 95 -0.16 -1.85 -0.45
CA ILE A 95 0.58 -3.12 -0.38
C ILE A 95 1.13 -3.25 1.03
N ILE A 96 0.83 -4.36 1.72
CA ILE A 96 1.40 -4.69 3.03
C ILE A 96 2.21 -5.97 2.86
N THR A 97 3.46 -5.97 3.31
CA THR A 97 4.36 -7.12 3.17
C THR A 97 5.24 -7.31 4.40
N ASP A 98 5.58 -8.56 4.70
CA ASP A 98 6.56 -8.96 5.70
C ASP A 98 7.89 -9.44 5.09
N GLY A 99 8.04 -9.34 3.77
CA GLY A 99 9.18 -9.87 3.03
C GLY A 99 9.75 -8.89 2.02
N ILE A 100 11.00 -9.13 1.63
CA ILE A 100 11.72 -8.28 0.67
C ILE A 100 11.22 -8.55 -0.74
N ILE A 101 11.08 -7.50 -1.55
CA ILE A 101 10.67 -7.58 -2.94
C ILE A 101 11.67 -8.41 -3.77
N THR A 102 11.16 -9.31 -4.60
CA THR A 102 11.98 -10.21 -5.42
C THR A 102 11.99 -9.85 -6.91
N ASP A 103 11.06 -9.02 -7.38
CA ASP A 103 10.94 -8.56 -8.77
C ASP A 103 11.23 -7.06 -8.92
N MET A 104 12.31 -6.57 -8.31
CA MET A 104 12.65 -5.14 -8.24
C MET A 104 12.64 -4.45 -9.62
N SER A 105 13.25 -5.07 -10.63
CA SER A 105 13.35 -4.53 -11.99
C SER A 105 11.97 -4.36 -12.64
N GLU A 106 11.16 -5.40 -12.59
CA GLU A 106 9.79 -5.43 -13.11
C GLU A 106 8.89 -4.46 -12.36
N THR A 107 9.08 -4.34 -11.04
CA THR A 107 8.33 -3.42 -10.20
C THR A 107 8.65 -1.96 -10.52
N LYS A 108 9.93 -1.61 -10.71
CA LYS A 108 10.31 -0.27 -11.19
C LYS A 108 9.67 0.07 -12.52
N LYS A 109 9.65 -0.88 -13.46
CA LYS A 109 8.96 -0.71 -14.75
C LYS A 109 7.46 -0.50 -14.56
N ALA A 110 6.81 -1.28 -13.69
CA ALA A 110 5.38 -1.16 -13.41
C ALA A 110 5.02 0.20 -12.78
N ILE A 111 5.83 0.67 -11.82
CA ILE A 111 5.67 1.99 -11.18
C ILE A 111 5.85 3.12 -12.21
N LEU A 112 6.87 3.03 -13.06
CA LEU A 112 7.11 4.00 -14.12
C LEU A 112 5.88 4.13 -15.04
N GLU A 113 5.30 3.02 -15.48
CA GLU A 113 4.10 3.03 -16.30
C GLU A 113 2.86 3.55 -15.54
N ALA A 114 2.74 3.20 -14.27
CA ALA A 114 1.66 3.64 -13.40
C ALA A 114 1.73 5.15 -13.08
N SER A 115 2.93 5.76 -13.08
CA SER A 115 3.13 7.19 -12.83
C SER A 115 2.37 8.11 -13.79
N LYS A 116 1.97 7.58 -14.95
CA LYS A 116 1.20 8.24 -16.01
C LYS A 116 -0.32 8.27 -15.72
N LEU A 117 -0.79 7.60 -14.67
CA LEU A 117 -2.20 7.45 -14.31
C LEU A 117 -2.52 8.20 -13.01
N PRO A 118 -3.80 8.54 -12.70
CA PRO A 118 -4.18 9.18 -11.45
C PRO A 118 -4.26 8.16 -10.29
N LEU A 119 -3.11 7.61 -9.90
CA LEU A 119 -3.00 6.71 -8.75
C LEU A 119 -1.76 6.95 -7.89
N SER A 120 -1.81 6.53 -6.63
CA SER A 120 -0.66 6.37 -5.73
C SER A 120 -0.55 4.94 -5.23
N ILE A 121 0.64 4.56 -4.77
CA ILE A 121 0.99 3.28 -4.18
C ILE A 121 1.58 3.56 -2.80
N ILE A 122 1.06 2.88 -1.77
CA ILE A 122 1.61 2.89 -0.42
C ILE A 122 2.09 1.49 -0.13
N ILE A 123 3.36 1.34 0.22
CA ILE A 123 3.97 0.07 0.59
C ILE A 123 4.27 0.10 2.08
N VAL A 124 3.73 -0.86 2.82
CA VAL A 124 3.94 -0.99 4.26
C VAL A 124 4.71 -2.26 4.56
N GLY A 125 5.92 -2.10 5.09
CA GLY A 125 6.72 -3.20 5.63
C GLY A 125 6.33 -3.51 7.07
N VAL A 126 5.98 -4.75 7.37
CA VAL A 126 5.73 -5.28 8.73
C VAL A 126 6.75 -6.35 9.08
N GLY A 127 6.95 -6.63 10.37
CA GLY A 127 7.94 -7.60 10.82
C GLY A 127 9.39 -7.18 10.59
N ASP A 128 10.31 -8.13 10.77
CA ASP A 128 11.74 -7.85 10.98
C ASP A 128 12.61 -7.95 9.71
N ALA A 129 12.01 -7.93 8.52
CA ALA A 129 12.76 -8.02 7.26
C ALA A 129 13.58 -6.74 6.98
N ASP A 130 14.67 -6.88 6.21
CA ASP A 130 15.47 -5.73 5.77
C ASP A 130 14.84 -5.07 4.54
N PHE A 131 14.05 -4.03 4.77
CA PHE A 131 13.39 -3.26 3.72
C PHE A 131 14.27 -2.18 3.06
N SER A 132 15.57 -2.13 3.35
CA SER A 132 16.47 -1.08 2.83
C SER A 132 16.46 -0.99 1.30
N ALA A 133 16.42 -2.13 0.60
CA ALA A 133 16.36 -2.19 -0.85
C ALA A 133 15.07 -1.58 -1.41
N MET A 134 13.96 -1.63 -0.68
CA MET A 134 12.69 -1.05 -1.16
C MET A 134 12.73 0.47 -1.18
N LYS A 135 13.61 1.14 -0.40
CA LYS A 135 13.75 2.61 -0.42
C LYS A 135 14.05 3.18 -1.80
N GLU A 136 14.63 2.38 -2.71
CA GLU A 136 14.83 2.80 -4.11
C GLU A 136 13.51 3.04 -4.86
N LEU A 137 12.41 2.45 -4.40
CA LEU A 137 11.09 2.65 -4.98
C LEU A 137 10.44 3.97 -4.51
N ASP A 138 10.90 4.52 -3.38
CA ASP A 138 10.44 5.79 -2.82
C ASP A 138 11.00 6.96 -3.65
N GLY A 139 10.13 7.88 -4.08
CA GLY A 139 10.53 8.98 -4.95
C GLY A 139 11.04 10.22 -4.21
N ASP A 140 11.05 10.22 -2.87
CA ASP A 140 11.46 11.34 -2.02
C ASP A 140 12.93 11.77 -2.27
N ASP A 141 13.86 10.81 -2.38
CA ASP A 141 15.29 11.10 -2.57
C ASP A 141 15.63 11.33 -4.05
N LYS A 142 15.06 10.52 -4.94
CA LYS A 142 15.37 10.54 -6.37
C LYS A 142 14.17 10.06 -7.16
N THR A 143 13.85 10.78 -8.24
CA THR A 143 12.86 10.32 -9.21
C THR A 143 13.20 8.92 -9.73
N LEU A 144 12.27 7.99 -9.55
CA LEU A 144 12.39 6.62 -10.03
C LEU A 144 12.68 6.58 -11.54
N GLU A 145 13.67 5.78 -11.92
CA GLU A 145 14.14 5.62 -13.29
C GLU A 145 14.29 4.14 -13.64
N TYR A 146 13.86 3.78 -14.84
CA TYR A 146 14.02 2.44 -15.40
C TYR A 146 14.41 2.54 -16.88
N ASN A 147 15.53 1.90 -17.27
CA ASN A 147 16.07 1.93 -18.63
C ASN A 147 16.21 3.34 -19.24
N GLY A 148 16.60 4.33 -18.43
CA GLY A 148 16.80 5.72 -18.86
C GLY A 148 15.51 6.54 -19.01
N GLU A 149 14.33 5.95 -18.77
CA GLU A 149 13.07 6.70 -18.66
C GLU A 149 12.79 7.00 -17.19
N LYS A 150 12.40 8.25 -16.90
CA LYS A 150 12.02 8.71 -15.56
C LYS A 150 10.50 8.66 -15.37
N ALA A 151 10.07 8.30 -14.17
CA ALA A 151 8.67 8.41 -13.76
C ALA A 151 8.16 9.84 -13.95
N LYS A 152 6.88 9.99 -14.34
CA LYS A 152 6.26 11.30 -14.62
C LYS A 152 6.05 12.15 -13.38
N ARG A 153 5.88 11.48 -12.25
CA ARG A 153 5.69 12.04 -10.91
C ARG A 153 6.01 10.95 -9.91
N ASP A 154 6.30 11.35 -8.69
CA ASP A 154 6.35 10.42 -7.59
C ASP A 154 4.94 9.92 -7.26
N ILE A 155 4.83 8.61 -7.06
CA ILE A 155 3.58 7.91 -6.73
C ILE A 155 3.75 6.87 -5.63
N VAL A 156 4.94 6.67 -5.07
CA VAL A 156 5.21 5.60 -4.10
C VAL A 156 5.60 6.22 -2.77
N GLN A 157 4.91 5.83 -1.70
CA GLN A 157 5.38 6.07 -0.34
C GLN A 157 5.68 4.75 0.35
N ILE A 158 6.79 4.68 1.08
CA ILE A 158 7.13 3.53 1.92
C ILE A 158 6.99 3.87 3.39
N LEU A 159 6.27 3.01 4.11
CA LEU A 159 6.11 3.09 5.57
C LEU A 159 6.65 1.81 6.19
N LEU A 160 7.59 1.93 7.12
CA LEU A 160 8.14 0.79 7.85
C LEU A 160 7.55 0.78 9.26
N PHE A 161 6.78 -0.25 9.58
CA PHE A 161 5.94 -0.26 10.76
C PHE A 161 6.74 -0.31 12.08
N LEU A 162 7.83 -1.08 12.13
CA LEU A 162 8.73 -1.14 13.29
C LEU A 162 9.34 0.24 13.62
N LEU A 163 9.80 0.97 12.61
CA LEU A 163 10.36 2.31 12.78
C LEU A 163 9.33 3.33 13.26
N THR A 164 8.07 3.17 12.85
CA THR A 164 7.00 4.12 13.22
C THR A 164 6.65 4.01 14.71
N LEU A 165 6.56 2.78 15.24
CA LEU A 165 6.31 2.56 16.68
C LEU A 165 7.48 3.01 17.55
N GLU A 166 8.73 2.77 17.12
CA GLU A 166 9.90 3.25 17.86
C GLU A 166 9.96 4.78 17.91
N LEU A 167 9.66 5.46 16.79
CA LEU A 167 9.65 6.91 16.73
C LEU A 167 8.51 7.52 17.55
N GLU A 168 7.31 6.95 17.53
CA GLU A 168 6.19 7.41 18.37
C GLU A 168 6.48 7.18 19.86
N ALA A 169 7.07 6.04 20.22
CA ALA A 169 7.51 5.77 21.59
C ALA A 169 8.64 6.72 22.05
N LEU A 170 9.57 7.07 21.15
CA LEU A 170 10.62 8.04 21.43
C LEU A 170 10.08 9.47 21.55
N ALA A 171 9.12 9.87 20.71
CA ALA A 171 8.47 11.16 20.76
C ALA A 171 7.69 11.36 22.07
N MET A 172 6.91 10.35 22.49
CA MET A 172 6.25 10.36 23.80
C MET A 172 7.24 10.51 24.96
N ARG A 173 8.38 9.79 24.92
CA ARG A 173 9.43 9.91 25.94
C ARG A 173 10.07 11.31 25.96
N ALA A 174 10.21 11.96 24.80
CA ALA A 174 10.79 13.29 24.71
C ALA A 174 9.83 14.38 25.24
N GLU A 175 8.51 14.21 25.06
CA GLU A 175 7.49 15.12 25.57
C GLU A 175 7.36 15.07 27.09
N ASP A 176 7.48 13.88 27.70
CA ASP A 176 7.47 13.71 29.17
C ASP A 176 8.66 14.41 29.87
N HIS A 177 9.75 14.69 29.15
CA HIS A 177 10.94 15.36 29.71
C HIS A 177 10.95 16.89 29.56
N HIS A 178 9.95 17.49 28.90
CA HIS A 178 9.83 18.94 28.76
C HIS A 178 8.73 19.57 29.64
N GLY A 179 8.11 18.78 30.52
CA GLY A 179 7.05 19.19 31.44
C GLY A 179 7.44 19.43 32.91
N THR A 180 8.73 19.49 33.26
CA THR A 180 9.20 19.74 34.66
C THR A 180 9.86 21.09 34.84
#